data_AF-A0A2G8THI8-F1
#
_entry.id   AF-A0A2G8THI8-F1
#
_cell.length_a   1.000
_cell.length_b   1.000
_cell.length_c   1.000
_cell.angle_alpha   90.00
_cell.angle_beta   90.00
_cell.angle_gamma   90.00
#
_symmetry.space_group_name_H-M   'P 1'
#
loop_
_entity.id
_entity.type
_entity.pdbx_description
1 polymer ?
#
loop_
_entity_poly.entity_id
_entity_poly.type
_entity_poly.pdbx_seq_one_letter_code
_entity_poly.pdbx_strand_id
1 'polypeptide(L)'
;MKFFFDNNLSKHLAHGNGELSTITPGVEQVIHLTDRFARDAPDLTWIGELAEDGPWYIISIDRFKKQHGAEREAIRRAGHTVFILDAQWSKHEFWLQGARLVRWWPQIVAYSALVSGGAYRVPWQHSPTAKLQAIGF
;
A
#
# COMPACT_ATOMS: atom_id res chain seq x y z
N MET A 1 7.79 -8.59 6.69
CA MET A 1 6.67 -7.70 6.32
C MET A 1 6.21 -7.99 4.90
N LYS A 2 4.90 -7.95 4.65
CA LYS A 2 4.31 -8.22 3.34
C LYS A 2 3.54 -7.01 2.82
N PHE A 3 3.73 -6.66 1.56
CA PHE A 3 3.12 -5.51 0.91
C PHE A 3 2.14 -5.94 -0.18
N PHE A 4 0.99 -5.28 -0.20
CA PHE A 4 -0.08 -5.55 -1.15
C PHE A 4 -0.44 -4.27 -1.91
N PHE A 5 -0.36 -4.32 -3.23
CA PHE A 5 -0.73 -3.21 -4.09
C PHE A 5 -2.15 -3.39 -4.60
N ASP A 6 -2.99 -2.41 -4.30
CA ASP A 6 -4.36 -2.34 -4.78
C ASP A 6 -4.41 -2.15 -6.31
N ASN A 7 -5.51 -2.55 -6.94
CA ASN A 7 -5.70 -2.56 -8.39
C ASN A 7 -5.78 -1.17 -9.03
N ASN A 8 -5.88 -0.10 -8.23
CA ASN A 8 -5.72 1.27 -8.72
C ASN A 8 -4.27 1.65 -9.04
N LEU A 9 -3.31 0.76 -8.75
CA LEU A 9 -1.91 0.86 -9.15
C LEU A 9 -1.59 -0.17 -10.23
N SER A 10 -0.61 0.14 -11.06
CA SER A 10 -0.14 -0.82 -12.06
C SER A 10 0.57 -1.99 -11.38
N LYS A 11 0.21 -3.23 -11.77
CA LYS A 11 0.92 -4.45 -11.35
C LYS A 11 2.44 -4.37 -11.57
N HIS A 12 2.88 -3.64 -12.60
CA HIS A 12 4.30 -3.47 -12.90
C HIS A 12 5.03 -2.62 -11.85
N LEU A 13 4.33 -1.70 -11.16
CA LEU A 13 4.90 -1.00 -10.00
C LEU A 13 5.11 -1.95 -8.83
N ALA A 14 4.12 -2.81 -8.56
CA ALA A 14 4.21 -3.79 -7.48
C ALA A 14 5.35 -4.79 -7.73
N HIS A 15 5.40 -5.39 -8.92
CA HIS A 15 6.41 -6.37 -9.29
C HIS A 15 7.81 -5.76 -9.34
N GLY A 16 7.96 -4.57 -9.92
CA GLY A 16 9.23 -3.85 -9.93
C GLY A 16 9.73 -3.54 -8.52
N ASN A 17 8.84 -3.06 -7.64
CA ASN A 17 9.20 -2.86 -6.23
C ASN A 17 9.50 -4.16 -5.50
N GLY A 18 8.80 -5.25 -5.82
CA GLY A 18 9.10 -6.58 -5.28
C GLY A 18 10.50 -7.05 -5.62
N GLU A 19 10.88 -6.95 -6.89
CA GLU A 19 12.22 -7.31 -7.35
C GLU A 19 13.30 -6.46 -6.65
N LEU A 20 13.11 -5.14 -6.58
CA LEU A 20 14.02 -4.24 -5.87
C LEU A 20 14.03 -4.47 -4.35
N SER A 21 12.98 -5.05 -3.78
CA SER A 21 12.90 -5.34 -2.34
C SER A 21 13.65 -6.59 -1.94
N THR A 22 14.09 -7.43 -2.88
CA THR A 22 14.86 -8.66 -2.59
C THR A 22 16.17 -8.37 -1.83
N ILE A 23 16.76 -7.19 -2.06
CA ILE A 23 17.94 -6.72 -1.33
C ILE A 23 17.61 -6.08 0.03
N THR A 24 16.34 -5.86 0.34
CA THR A 24 15.88 -5.13 1.54
C THR A 24 15.50 -6.12 2.64
N PRO A 25 16.27 -6.22 3.73
CA PRO A 25 15.96 -7.15 4.82
C PRO A 25 14.59 -6.86 5.43
N GLY A 26 13.85 -7.92 5.77
CA GLY A 26 12.55 -7.82 6.43
C GLY A 26 11.36 -7.56 5.49
N VAL A 27 11.59 -7.33 4.20
CA VAL A 27 10.52 -7.40 3.19
C VAL A 27 10.44 -8.83 2.67
N GLU A 28 9.36 -9.53 3.03
CA GLU A 28 9.16 -10.93 2.65
C GLU A 28 8.51 -11.05 1.28
N GLN A 29 7.55 -10.16 1.00
CA GLN A 29 6.73 -10.26 -0.20
C GLN A 29 6.16 -8.90 -0.59
N VAL A 30 6.11 -8.65 -1.91
CA VAL A 30 5.39 -7.53 -2.50
C VAL A 30 4.57 -8.10 -3.66
N ILE A 31 3.25 -7.96 -3.60
CA ILE A 31 2.34 -8.47 -4.64
C ILE A 31 1.35 -7.40 -5.06
N HIS A 32 0.79 -7.59 -6.24
CA HIS A 32 -0.38 -6.88 -6.73
C HIS A 32 -1.65 -7.68 -6.44
N LEU A 33 -2.80 -7.00 -6.39
CA LEU A 33 -4.12 -7.62 -6.24
C LEU A 33 -4.33 -8.77 -7.23
N THR A 34 -3.99 -8.58 -8.50
CA THR A 34 -4.18 -9.60 -9.55
C THR A 34 -3.25 -10.81 -9.45
N ASP A 35 -2.28 -10.81 -8.53
CA ASP A 35 -1.44 -11.99 -8.30
C ASP A 35 -2.18 -13.05 -7.47
N ARG A 36 -3.28 -12.67 -6.79
CA ARG A 36 -4.07 -13.56 -5.93
C ARG A 36 -5.57 -13.51 -6.19
N PHE A 37 -6.09 -12.37 -6.63
CA PHE A 37 -7.52 -12.13 -6.78
C PHE A 37 -7.90 -11.76 -8.20
N ALA A 38 -9.17 -11.90 -8.56
CA ALA A 38 -9.69 -11.35 -9.80
C ALA A 38 -9.55 -9.81 -9.78
N ARG A 39 -9.37 -9.20 -10.96
CA ARG A 39 -9.16 -7.74 -11.08
C ARG A 39 -10.30 -6.91 -10.47
N ASP A 40 -11.52 -7.45 -10.48
CA ASP A 40 -12.75 -6.86 -9.99
C ASP A 40 -13.17 -7.40 -8.61
N ALA A 41 -12.26 -8.09 -7.90
CA ALA A 41 -12.51 -8.59 -6.57
C ALA A 41 -12.94 -7.43 -5.62
N PRO A 42 -14.06 -7.58 -4.91
CA PRO A 42 -14.53 -6.53 -3.98
C PRO A 42 -13.55 -6.30 -2.83
N ASP A 43 -13.41 -5.02 -2.42
CA ASP A 43 -12.51 -4.63 -1.34
C ASP A 43 -12.71 -5.44 -0.06
N LEU A 44 -13.95 -5.58 0.41
CA LEU A 44 -14.26 -6.36 1.60
C LEU A 44 -13.85 -7.84 1.51
N THR A 45 -13.86 -8.42 0.31
CA THR A 45 -13.51 -9.82 0.09
C THR A 45 -12.00 -10.00 0.23
N TRP A 46 -11.20 -9.29 -0.57
CA TRP A 46 -9.75 -9.48 -0.54
C TRP A 46 -9.13 -8.97 0.76
N ILE A 47 -9.67 -7.92 1.40
CA ILE A 47 -9.22 -7.45 2.73
C ILE A 47 -9.36 -8.57 3.78
N GLY A 48 -10.49 -9.30 3.75
CA GLY A 48 -10.73 -10.39 4.69
C GLY A 48 -9.81 -11.58 4.43
N GLU A 49 -9.69 -12.02 3.18
CA GLU A 49 -8.86 -13.16 2.79
C GLU A 49 -7.37 -12.90 3.04
N LEU A 50 -6.87 -11.68 2.81
CA LEU A 50 -5.48 -11.33 3.13
C LEU A 50 -5.15 -11.50 4.62
N ALA A 51 -6.12 -11.28 5.51
CA ALA A 51 -5.94 -11.42 6.95
C ALA A 51 -5.62 -12.85 7.39
N GLU A 52 -6.00 -13.86 6.60
CA GLU A 52 -5.70 -15.27 6.89
C GLU A 52 -4.19 -15.55 6.85
N ASP A 53 -3.44 -14.80 6.02
CA ASP A 53 -1.98 -14.89 5.99
C ASP A 53 -1.32 -13.98 7.04
N GLY A 54 -2.09 -13.26 7.83
CA GLY A 54 -1.61 -12.24 8.77
C GLY A 54 -1.60 -10.82 8.19
N PRO A 55 -1.03 -9.84 8.92
CA PRO A 55 -1.16 -8.43 8.55
C PRO A 55 -0.37 -8.07 7.29
N TRP A 56 -0.98 -7.26 6.45
CA TRP A 56 -0.39 -6.71 5.23
C TRP A 56 -0.28 -5.18 5.30
N TYR A 57 0.72 -4.66 4.59
CA TYR A 57 0.86 -3.23 4.32
C TYR A 57 0.29 -2.94 2.93
N ILE A 58 -0.91 -2.38 2.90
CA ILE A 58 -1.66 -2.09 1.67
C ILE A 58 -1.19 -0.76 1.10
N ILE A 59 -0.81 -0.72 -0.19
CA ILE A 59 -0.50 0.50 -0.94
C ILE A 59 -1.65 0.78 -1.90
N SER A 60 -2.28 1.95 -1.77
CA SER A 60 -3.45 2.32 -2.59
C SER A 60 -3.53 3.84 -2.79
N ILE A 61 -4.11 4.29 -3.90
CA ILE A 61 -4.51 5.71 -4.08
C ILE A 61 -5.89 5.97 -3.44
N ASP A 62 -6.74 4.94 -3.31
CA ASP A 62 -8.06 5.06 -2.70
C ASP A 62 -7.94 5.25 -1.18
N ARG A 63 -8.89 6.01 -0.63
CA ARG A 63 -8.99 6.30 0.80
C ARG A 63 -9.93 5.33 1.54
N PHE A 64 -10.42 4.30 0.85
CA PHE A 64 -11.36 3.30 1.38
C PHE A 64 -12.53 3.98 2.07
N LYS A 65 -13.13 4.97 1.40
CA LYS A 65 -14.25 5.76 1.92
C LYS A 65 -15.61 5.23 1.46
N LYS A 66 -15.63 4.13 0.72
CA LYS A 66 -16.85 3.58 0.18
C LYS A 66 -17.57 2.79 1.29
N GLN A 67 -18.84 2.47 1.02
CA GLN A 67 -19.67 1.64 1.91
C GLN A 67 -19.73 2.09 3.38
N HIS A 68 -19.90 3.38 3.64
CA HIS A 68 -20.06 3.94 5.00
C HIS A 68 -18.92 3.59 5.99
N GLY A 69 -17.70 3.35 5.49
CA GLY A 69 -16.55 3.02 6.34
C GLY A 69 -16.40 1.54 6.70
N ALA A 70 -17.22 0.66 6.11
CA ALA A 70 -17.10 -0.79 6.30
C ALA A 70 -15.69 -1.30 5.89
N GLU A 71 -15.13 -0.78 4.81
CA GLU A 71 -13.78 -1.13 4.33
C GLU A 71 -12.70 -0.78 5.35
N ARG A 72 -12.81 0.39 5.99
CA ARG A 72 -11.86 0.84 7.01
C ARG A 72 -11.94 -0.02 8.25
N GLU A 73 -13.16 -0.34 8.66
CA GLU A 73 -13.38 -1.23 9.80
C GLU A 73 -12.86 -2.64 9.50
N ALA A 74 -13.04 -3.15 8.28
CA ALA A 74 -12.49 -4.44 7.86
C ALA A 74 -10.96 -4.44 7.90
N ILE A 75 -10.30 -3.43 7.32
CA ILE A 75 -8.84 -3.27 7.37
C ILE A 75 -8.33 -3.20 8.81
N ARG A 76 -9.01 -2.43 9.67
CA ARG A 76 -8.64 -2.27 11.08
C ARG A 76 -8.79 -3.60 11.83
N ARG A 77 -9.87 -4.34 11.60
CA ARG A 77 -10.10 -5.67 12.19
C ARG A 77 -9.09 -6.71 11.70
N ALA A 78 -8.72 -6.65 10.42
CA ALA A 78 -7.70 -7.49 9.80
C ALA A 78 -6.27 -7.15 10.26
N GLY A 79 -6.08 -6.08 11.05
CA GLY A 79 -4.77 -5.62 11.50
C GLY A 79 -3.88 -5.10 10.37
N HIS A 80 -4.47 -4.78 9.21
CA HIS A 80 -3.75 -4.25 8.06
C HIS A 80 -3.36 -2.79 8.29
N THR A 81 -2.23 -2.41 7.72
CA THR A 81 -1.76 -1.03 7.69
C THR A 81 -1.92 -0.50 6.27
N VAL A 82 -2.45 0.71 6.10
CA VAL A 82 -2.68 1.28 4.76
C VAL A 82 -1.80 2.48 4.52
N PHE A 83 -1.06 2.46 3.41
CA PHE A 83 -0.39 3.62 2.85
C PHE A 83 -1.20 4.18 1.69
N ILE A 84 -1.82 5.33 1.93
CA ILE A 84 -2.64 6.04 0.96
C ILE A 84 -1.76 7.01 0.19
N LEU A 85 -1.47 6.68 -1.05
CA LEU A 85 -0.86 7.61 -2.00
C LEU A 85 -1.83 8.76 -2.27
N ASP A 86 -1.36 9.99 -2.14
CA ASP A 86 -2.25 11.14 -2.31
C ASP A 86 -2.75 11.33 -3.76
N ALA A 87 -3.76 12.18 -3.94
CA ALA A 87 -4.38 12.39 -5.24
C ALA A 87 -3.47 13.03 -6.30
N GLN A 88 -2.24 13.45 -5.96
CA GLN A 88 -1.29 13.94 -6.95
C GLN A 88 -0.62 12.78 -7.69
N TRP A 89 -0.50 11.60 -7.08
CA TRP A 89 0.11 10.43 -7.73
C TRP A 89 -0.59 10.06 -9.03
N SER A 90 -1.94 10.08 -9.06
CA SER A 90 -2.72 9.76 -10.26
C SER A 90 -2.61 10.79 -11.39
N LYS A 91 -1.98 11.94 -11.16
CA LYS A 91 -1.77 12.99 -12.18
C LYS A 91 -0.48 12.81 -12.98
N HIS A 92 0.31 11.79 -12.67
CA HIS A 92 1.62 11.58 -13.26
C HIS A 92 1.66 10.27 -14.05
N GLU A 93 2.44 10.29 -15.13
CA GLU A 93 2.69 9.12 -15.97
C GLU A 93 3.43 8.01 -15.22
N PHE A 94 3.26 6.78 -15.71
CA PHE A 94 3.76 5.55 -15.09
C PHE A 94 5.22 5.62 -14.63
N TRP A 95 6.14 6.06 -15.50
CA TRP A 95 7.57 6.11 -15.16
C TRP A 95 7.88 7.10 -14.05
N LEU A 96 7.17 8.24 -14.01
CA LEU A 96 7.36 9.23 -12.96
C LEU A 96 6.76 8.75 -11.64
N GLN A 97 5.62 8.04 -11.67
CA GLN A 97 5.08 7.35 -10.50
C GLN A 97 6.06 6.31 -9.97
N GLY A 98 6.62 5.47 -10.84
CA GLY A 98 7.61 4.45 -10.48
C GLY A 98 8.87 5.05 -9.87
N ALA A 99 9.47 6.04 -10.53
CA ALA A 99 10.65 6.73 -9.99
C ALA A 99 10.36 7.38 -8.62
N ARG A 100 9.16 7.94 -8.43
CA ARG A 100 8.75 8.52 -7.16
C ARG A 100 8.53 7.46 -6.08
N LEU A 101 7.89 6.35 -6.42
CA LEU A 101 7.63 5.24 -5.51
C LEU A 101 8.93 4.60 -5.04
N VAL A 102 9.87 4.35 -5.95
CA VAL A 102 11.19 3.82 -5.61
C VAL A 102 11.94 4.74 -4.64
N ARG A 103 11.81 6.07 -4.79
CA ARG A 103 12.39 7.02 -3.82
C ARG A 103 11.72 6.95 -2.44
N TRP A 104 10.39 6.83 -2.41
CA TRP A 104 9.64 6.69 -1.15
C TRP A 104 9.82 5.34 -0.46
N TRP A 105 10.17 4.30 -1.22
CA TRP A 105 10.16 2.92 -0.76
C TRP A 105 10.98 2.66 0.51
N PRO A 106 12.23 3.15 0.67
CA PRO A 106 12.99 2.95 1.89
C PRO A 106 12.29 3.55 3.13
N GLN A 107 11.65 4.72 2.98
CA GLN A 107 10.91 5.34 4.08
C GLN A 107 9.62 4.57 4.38
N ILE A 108 8.91 4.05 3.37
CA ILE A 108 7.74 3.20 3.57
C ILE A 108 8.12 1.93 4.35
N VAL A 109 9.20 1.24 3.94
CA VAL A 109 9.68 0.03 4.61
C VAL A 109 10.13 0.33 6.04
N ALA A 110 10.96 1.36 6.23
CA ALA A 110 11.42 1.76 7.57
C ALA A 110 10.26 2.14 8.49
N TYR A 111 9.25 2.84 7.96
CA TYR A 111 8.08 3.21 8.74
C TYR A 111 7.20 2.00 9.05
N SER A 112 7.06 1.06 8.12
CA SER A 112 6.33 -0.19 8.30
C SER A 112 6.88 -1.01 9.46
N ALA A 113 8.20 -1.01 9.67
CA ALA A 113 8.82 -1.69 10.81
C ALA A 113 8.49 -1.06 12.18
N LEU A 114 8.02 0.18 12.20
CA LEU A 114 7.73 0.94 13.43
C LEU A 114 6.23 0.99 13.75
N VAL A 115 5.37 0.66 12.80
CA VAL A 115 3.92 0.81 12.96
C VAL A 115 3.17 -0.45 12.54
N SER A 116 2.08 -0.71 13.26
CA SER A 116 1.12 -1.76 12.95
C SER A 116 -0.30 -1.22 13.11
N GLY A 117 -1.09 -1.33 12.04
CA GLY A 117 -2.45 -0.82 11.99
C GLY A 117 -2.54 0.68 11.68
N GLY A 118 -3.70 1.09 11.17
CA GLY A 118 -4.00 2.48 10.83
C GLY A 118 -3.72 2.82 9.37
N ALA A 119 -3.89 4.10 9.04
CA ALA A 119 -3.67 4.62 7.70
C ALA A 119 -2.75 5.84 7.67
N TYR A 120 -1.90 5.88 6.67
CA TYR A 120 -0.84 6.85 6.53
C TYR A 120 -0.81 7.40 5.11
N ARG A 121 -0.78 8.72 4.97
CA ARG A 121 -0.67 9.38 3.69
C ARG A 121 0.78 9.38 3.22
N VAL A 122 0.99 9.00 1.97
CA VAL A 122 2.24 9.19 1.23
C VAL A 122 2.07 10.36 0.26
N PRO A 123 2.61 11.55 0.56
CA PRO A 123 2.50 12.69 -0.35
C PRO A 123 3.34 12.46 -1.61
N TRP A 124 2.92 13.06 -2.72
CA TRP A 124 3.69 12.98 -3.97
C TRP A 124 5.10 13.55 -3.82
N GLN A 125 5.24 14.70 -3.18
CA GLN A 125 6.55 15.33 -2.98
C GLN A 125 7.36 14.52 -1.97
N HIS A 126 8.51 14.04 -2.41
CA HIS A 126 9.45 13.31 -1.56
C HIS A 126 10.58 14.22 -1.09
N SER A 127 10.90 14.16 0.19
CA SER A 127 12.19 14.61 0.73
C SER A 127 12.69 13.60 1.77
N PRO A 128 14.00 13.51 2.02
CA PRO A 128 14.54 12.59 3.03
C PRO A 128 13.98 12.81 4.45
N THR A 129 13.51 14.04 4.73
CA THR A 129 12.90 14.42 6.01
C THR A 129 11.37 14.40 5.97
N ALA A 130 10.77 14.11 4.82
CA ALA A 130 9.32 14.05 4.68
C ALA A 130 8.77 12.92 5.54
N LYS A 131 7.71 13.21 6.28
CA LYS A 131 7.04 12.23 7.15
C LYS A 131 5.76 11.76 6.48
N LEU A 132 5.48 10.47 6.65
CA LEU A 132 4.15 9.92 6.39
C LEU A 132 3.16 10.55 7.38
N GLN A 133 1.99 10.93 6.89
CA GLN A 133 1.00 11.64 7.71
C GLN A 133 -0.05 10.65 8.18
N ALA A 134 -0.18 10.39 9.47
CA ALA A 134 -1.28 9.57 9.99
C ALA A 134 -2.62 10.22 9.59
N ILE A 135 -3.54 9.41 9.08
CA ILE A 135 -4.89 9.83 8.73
C ILE A 135 -5.86 9.14 9.69
N GLY A 136 -6.90 9.86 10.12
CA GLY A 136 -8.03 9.27 10.83
C GLY A 136 -8.68 8.18 9.99
N PHE A 137 -8.61 6.95 10.50
CA PHE A 137 -9.26 5.80 9.93
C PHE A 137 -10.66 5.67 10.51
#